data_AF-A0A099F6X3-F1
#
_entry.id   AF-A0A099F6X3-F1
#
_cell.length_a   1.000
_cell.length_b   1.000
_cell.length_c   1.000
_cell.angle_alpha   90.00
_cell.angle_beta   90.00
_cell.angle_gamma   90.00
#
_symmetry.space_group_name_H-M   'P 1'
#
loop_
_entity.id
_entity.type
_entity.pdbx_description
1 polymer ?
#
loop_
_entity_poly.entity_id
_entity_poly.type
_entity_poly.pdbx_seq_one_letter_code
_entity_poly.pdbx_strand_id
1 'polypeptide(L)'
;MKNVTMRLFLRPALVLAGAMIGTPLAASSPVTLICPENPVPAMARLCAALEAGLRDRGYRPQAGGGAPLRLIVEADSPGPGVLNARLIVEQDGSRQVGEQGQITVIDRDSIPFAQIEQFAGTLLQRAIGP
;
A
#
# COMPACT_ATOMS: atom_id res chain seq x y z
N MET A 1 -14.65 53.01 55.54
CA MET A 1 -16.09 52.66 55.50
C MET A 1 -16.25 51.55 54.47
N LYS A 2 -16.15 50.28 54.89
CA LYS A 2 -17.28 49.32 54.95
C LYS A 2 -18.28 49.46 53.80
N ASN A 3 -18.26 48.49 52.88
CA ASN A 3 -19.43 47.68 52.59
C ASN A 3 -19.00 46.33 52.00
N VAL A 4 -19.21 45.29 52.80
CA VAL A 4 -19.21 43.87 52.40
C VAL A 4 -20.61 43.59 51.87
N THR A 5 -20.75 42.92 50.72
CA THR A 5 -21.96 42.13 50.43
C THR A 5 -21.60 40.90 49.61
N MET A 6 -21.79 39.78 50.30
CA MET A 6 -21.72 38.38 49.92
C MET A 6 -23.06 37.97 49.27
N ARG A 7 -23.02 37.13 48.22
CA ARG A 7 -24.07 36.24 47.68
C ARG A 7 -23.64 35.88 46.24
N LEU A 8 -23.85 34.70 45.68
CA LEU A 8 -24.25 33.37 46.13
C LEU A 8 -24.08 32.52 44.85
N PHE A 9 -23.56 31.29 45.00
CA PHE A 9 -23.59 30.16 44.08
C PHE A 9 -24.41 30.30 42.78
N LEU A 10 -23.78 30.02 41.62
CA LEU A 10 -24.33 29.06 40.67
C LEU A 10 -23.23 28.56 39.71
N ARG A 11 -22.88 27.28 39.83
CA ARG A 11 -22.11 26.54 38.83
C ARG A 11 -23.08 25.98 37.78
N PRO A 12 -22.89 26.25 36.47
CA PRO A 12 -23.26 25.31 35.45
C PRO A 12 -22.04 24.45 35.13
N ALA A 13 -22.08 23.20 35.59
CA ALA A 13 -21.32 22.13 34.95
C ALA A 13 -21.90 21.94 33.55
N LEU A 14 -21.13 22.29 32.52
CA LEU A 14 -21.49 21.99 31.14
C LEU A 14 -20.39 21.08 30.57
N VAL A 15 -20.64 19.79 30.74
CA VAL A 15 -19.95 18.70 30.07
C VAL A 15 -20.55 18.57 28.67
N LEU A 16 -19.73 18.77 27.64
CA LEU A 16 -19.97 18.34 26.26
C LEU A 16 -18.56 18.05 25.69
N ALA A 17 -18.02 16.84 25.83
CA ALA A 17 -18.39 15.59 25.16
C ALA A 17 -18.25 15.69 23.63
N GLY A 18 -17.32 14.91 23.08
CA GLY A 18 -17.34 14.51 21.67
C GLY A 18 -16.11 14.92 20.86
N ALA A 19 -14.95 14.36 21.17
CA ALA A 19 -13.87 14.23 20.20
C ALA A 19 -14.34 13.26 19.09
N MET A 20 -14.95 13.80 18.03
CA MET A 20 -15.08 13.07 16.76
C MET A 20 -13.76 13.20 16.03
N ILE A 21 -12.73 12.51 16.53
CA ILE A 21 -11.60 12.14 15.68
C ILE A 21 -12.22 11.17 14.69
N GLY A 22 -12.52 11.66 13.48
CA GLY A 22 -12.84 10.81 12.35
C GLY A 22 -11.64 9.91 12.11
N THR A 23 -11.68 8.71 12.68
CA THR A 23 -10.79 7.63 12.30
C THR A 23 -11.01 7.41 10.81
N PRO A 24 -10.01 7.59 9.94
CA PRO A 24 -10.16 7.07 8.59
C PRO A 24 -10.32 5.56 8.74
N LEU A 25 -11.54 5.07 8.51
CA LEU A 25 -11.79 3.68 8.17
C LEU A 25 -11.17 3.46 6.79
N ALA A 26 -9.84 3.43 6.71
CA ALA A 26 -9.17 2.58 5.75
C ALA A 26 -9.48 1.17 6.23
N ALA A 27 -10.66 0.66 5.84
CA ALA A 27 -10.95 -0.75 5.93
C ALA A 27 -9.80 -1.44 5.22
N SER A 28 -8.99 -2.13 6.00
CA SER A 28 -7.75 -2.72 5.56
C SER A 28 -8.07 -3.89 4.64
N SER A 29 -8.32 -3.58 3.37
CA SER A 29 -8.83 -4.54 2.42
C SER A 29 -7.81 -5.68 2.29
N PRO A 30 -8.22 -6.93 2.54
CA PRO A 30 -7.36 -8.08 2.39
C PRO A 30 -6.94 -8.20 0.91
N VAL A 31 -5.64 -8.37 0.68
CA VAL A 31 -5.08 -8.58 -0.67
C VAL A 31 -4.13 -9.76 -0.65
N THR A 32 -4.19 -10.64 -1.64
CA THR A 32 -3.16 -11.67 -1.84
C THR A 32 -2.21 -11.19 -2.92
N LEU A 33 -0.93 -11.02 -2.59
CA LEU A 33 0.12 -10.79 -3.58
C LEU A 33 0.75 -12.14 -3.96
N ILE A 34 0.70 -12.51 -5.23
CA ILE A 34 1.24 -13.77 -5.77
C ILE A 34 2.50 -13.44 -6.54
N CYS A 35 3.62 -13.90 -6.00
CA CYS A 35 4.94 -13.72 -6.58
C CYS A 35 5.42 -14.99 -7.30
N PRO A 36 6.34 -14.86 -8.26
CA PRO A 36 6.96 -16.00 -8.93
C PRO A 36 7.64 -16.94 -7.92
N GLU A 37 7.53 -18.25 -8.12
CA GLU A 37 8.00 -19.27 -7.15
C GLU A 37 9.53 -19.30 -6.98
N ASN A 38 10.28 -19.05 -8.06
CA ASN A 38 11.74 -19.04 -8.05
C ASN A 38 12.26 -17.68 -8.56
N PRO A 39 12.10 -16.59 -7.79
CA PRO A 39 12.44 -15.26 -8.28
C PRO A 39 13.96 -15.06 -8.27
N VAL A 40 14.49 -14.50 -9.35
CA VAL A 40 15.85 -13.92 -9.32
C VAL A 40 15.89 -12.73 -8.35
N PRO A 41 17.07 -12.27 -7.88
CA PRO A 41 17.16 -11.24 -6.84
C PRO A 41 16.38 -9.95 -7.14
N ALA A 42 16.35 -9.49 -8.40
CA ALA A 42 15.57 -8.31 -8.79
C ALA A 42 14.05 -8.52 -8.62
N MET A 43 13.54 -9.71 -8.95
CA MET A 43 12.12 -10.06 -8.79
C MET A 43 11.74 -10.22 -7.32
N ALA A 44 12.62 -10.80 -6.49
CA ALA A 44 12.40 -10.89 -5.05
C ALA A 44 12.30 -9.49 -4.41
N ARG A 45 13.16 -8.56 -4.82
CA ARG A 45 13.11 -7.15 -4.40
C ARG A 45 11.84 -6.46 -4.89
N LEU A 46 11.41 -6.72 -6.13
CA LEU A 46 10.15 -6.19 -6.66
C LEU A 46 8.96 -6.65 -5.82
N CYS A 47 8.90 -7.94 -5.49
CA CYS A 47 7.85 -8.50 -4.64
C CYS A 47 7.80 -7.86 -3.25
N ALA A 48 8.95 -7.69 -2.60
CA ALA A 48 9.04 -7.00 -1.31
C ALA A 48 8.58 -5.53 -1.41
N ALA A 49 8.96 -4.83 -2.50
CA ALA A 49 8.56 -3.45 -2.73
C ALA A 49 7.05 -3.31 -3.01
N LEU A 50 6.45 -4.25 -3.73
CA LEU A 50 5.00 -4.31 -3.95
C LEU A 50 4.25 -4.56 -2.65
N GLU A 51 4.73 -5.50 -1.82
CA GLU A 51 4.12 -5.78 -0.52
C GLU A 51 4.21 -4.57 0.44
N ALA A 52 5.33 -3.86 0.44
CA ALA A 52 5.48 -2.61 1.17
C ALA A 52 4.52 -1.53 0.64
N GLY A 53 4.49 -1.30 -0.67
CA GLY A 53 3.59 -0.32 -1.29
C GLY A 53 2.11 -0.61 -1.07
N LEU A 54 1.71 -1.88 -1.00
CA LEU A 54 0.35 -2.28 -0.63
C LEU A 54 0.01 -1.90 0.82
N ARG A 55 0.95 -2.16 1.74
CA ARG A 55 0.78 -1.78 3.15
C ARG A 55 0.70 -0.27 3.32
N ASP A 56 1.52 0.48 2.60
CA ASP A 56 1.51 1.96 2.63
C ASP A 56 0.18 2.54 2.14
N ARG A 57 -0.48 1.84 1.22
CA ARG A 57 -1.83 2.18 0.71
C ARG A 57 -2.97 1.66 1.61
N GLY A 58 -2.66 1.03 2.74
CA GLY A 58 -3.64 0.54 3.71
C GLY A 58 -4.18 -0.86 3.44
N TYR A 59 -3.68 -1.58 2.43
CA TYR A 59 -4.04 -2.99 2.22
C TYR A 59 -3.35 -3.90 3.24
N ARG A 60 -3.93 -5.08 3.48
CA ARG A 60 -3.29 -6.15 4.26
C ARG A 60 -2.93 -7.32 3.36
N PRO A 61 -1.64 -7.44 2.96
CA PRO A 61 -1.15 -8.63 2.29
C PRO A 61 -1.43 -9.87 3.15
N GLN A 62 -2.04 -10.89 2.56
CA GLN A 62 -2.29 -12.18 3.19
C GLN A 62 -1.60 -13.28 2.41
N ALA A 63 -0.97 -14.18 3.16
CA ALA A 63 -0.50 -15.44 2.63
C ALA A 63 -1.70 -16.37 2.40
N GLY A 64 -1.77 -16.98 1.21
CA GLY A 64 -2.89 -17.85 0.80
C GLY A 64 -3.93 -17.10 -0.04
N GLY A 65 -4.44 -17.77 -1.07
CA GLY A 65 -5.33 -17.20 -2.10
C GLY A 65 -6.76 -16.87 -1.67
N GLY A 66 -6.99 -16.60 -0.38
CA GLY A 66 -8.33 -16.38 0.19
C GLY A 66 -8.82 -14.94 0.13
N ALA A 67 -8.00 -13.98 -0.30
CA ALA A 67 -8.42 -12.59 -0.40
C ALA A 67 -9.29 -12.35 -1.64
N PRO A 68 -10.34 -11.50 -1.55
CA PRO A 68 -11.19 -11.13 -2.68
C PRO A 68 -10.43 -10.36 -3.76
N LEU A 69 -9.39 -9.61 -3.38
CA LEU A 69 -8.46 -8.96 -4.29
C LEU A 69 -7.15 -9.76 -4.35
N ARG A 70 -6.75 -10.16 -5.56
CA ARG A 70 -5.50 -10.87 -5.81
C ARG A 70 -4.68 -10.11 -6.85
N LEU A 71 -3.40 -9.93 -6.56
CA LEU A 71 -2.43 -9.29 -7.44
C LEU A 71 -1.39 -10.34 -7.83
N ILE A 72 -1.39 -10.74 -9.09
CA ILE A 72 -0.44 -11.72 -9.63
C ILE A 72 0.67 -10.95 -10.33
N VAL A 73 1.91 -11.17 -9.89
CA VAL A 73 3.10 -10.57 -10.48
C VAL A 73 3.61 -11.48 -11.60
N GLU A 74 3.51 -11.00 -12.84
CA GLU A 74 4.22 -11.60 -13.96
C GLU A 74 5.48 -10.75 -14.21
N ALA A 75 6.64 -11.33 -13.99
CA ALA A 75 7.92 -10.66 -14.16
C ALA A 75 8.96 -11.56 -14.79
N ASP A 76 9.88 -10.94 -15.54
CA ASP A 76 11.00 -11.58 -16.23
C ASP A 76 12.22 -10.67 -16.14
N SER A 77 13.42 -11.25 -16.04
CA SER A 77 14.68 -10.52 -15.96
C SER A 77 15.69 -11.17 -16.91
N PRO A 78 15.76 -10.71 -18.17
CA PRO A 78 16.63 -11.31 -19.19
C PRO A 78 18.11 -11.04 -18.94
N GLY A 79 18.43 -10.11 -18.02
CA GLY A 79 19.77 -9.81 -17.58
C GLY A 79 19.77 -9.01 -16.28
N PRO A 80 20.93 -8.86 -15.62
CA PRO A 80 21.03 -8.24 -14.29
C PRO A 80 20.59 -6.77 -14.25
N GLY A 81 20.67 -6.06 -15.38
CA GLY A 81 20.25 -4.67 -15.54
C GLY A 81 18.85 -4.48 -16.12
N VAL A 82 18.09 -5.55 -16.38
CA VAL A 82 16.78 -5.47 -17.03
C VAL A 82 15.74 -6.22 -16.22
N LEU A 83 14.60 -5.58 -15.96
CA LEU A 83 13.44 -6.19 -15.31
C LEU A 83 12.18 -5.75 -16.04
N ASN A 84 11.44 -6.73 -16.56
CA ASN A 84 10.11 -6.59 -17.12
C ASN A 84 9.11 -7.05 -16.08
N ALA A 85 8.03 -6.31 -15.86
CA ALA A 85 6.96 -6.78 -14.99
C ALA A 85 5.60 -6.18 -15.36
N ARG A 86 4.54 -6.91 -15.04
CA ARG A 86 3.16 -6.43 -15.05
C ARG A 86 2.40 -6.99 -13.85
N LEU A 87 1.31 -6.34 -13.50
CA LEU A 87 0.38 -6.84 -12.49
C LEU A 87 -0.91 -7.29 -13.15
N ILE A 88 -1.38 -8.45 -12.76
CA ILE A 88 -2.71 -8.94 -13.08
C ILE A 88 -3.56 -8.79 -11.83
N VAL A 89 -4.68 -8.10 -11.95
CA VAL A 89 -5.63 -7.88 -10.87
C VAL A 89 -6.78 -8.86 -11.05
N GLU A 90 -6.99 -9.73 -10.07
CA GLU A 90 -8.20 -10.55 -9.98
C GLU A 90 -9.05 -10.05 -8.82
N GLN A 91 -10.30 -9.69 -9.11
CA GLN A 91 -11.26 -9.22 -8.14
C GLN A 91 -12.66 -9.71 -8.49
N ASP A 92 -13.33 -10.37 -7.54
CA ASP A 92 -14.72 -10.83 -7.69
C ASP A 92 -14.97 -11.65 -8.97
N GLY A 93 -14.00 -12.49 -9.34
CA GLY A 93 -14.03 -13.32 -10.54
C GLY A 93 -13.69 -12.59 -11.85
N SER A 94 -13.53 -11.27 -11.82
CA SER A 94 -13.01 -10.48 -12.94
C SER A 94 -11.49 -10.49 -12.93
N ARG A 95 -10.88 -10.63 -14.10
CA ARG A 95 -9.42 -10.58 -14.28
C ARG A 95 -9.05 -9.45 -15.23
N GLN A 96 -8.27 -8.50 -14.74
CA GLN A 96 -7.73 -7.39 -15.50
C GLN A 96 -6.21 -7.54 -15.63
N VAL A 97 -5.72 -7.55 -16.86
CA VAL A 97 -4.29 -7.57 -17.14
C VAL A 97 -3.78 -6.14 -17.21
N GLY A 98 -2.87 -5.79 -16.31
CA GLY A 98 -2.21 -4.49 -16.32
C GLY A 98 -1.18 -4.36 -17.45
N GLU A 99 -0.81 -3.12 -17.73
CA GLU A 99 0.23 -2.82 -18.70
C GLU A 99 1.60 -3.36 -18.26
N GLN A 100 2.40 -3.78 -19.24
CA GLN A 100 3.79 -4.16 -18.99
C GLN A 100 4.65 -2.91 -18.77
N GLY A 101 5.39 -2.91 -17.68
CA GLY A 101 6.47 -1.99 -17.40
C GLY A 101 7.85 -2.64 -17.61
N GLN A 102 8.85 -1.81 -17.84
CA GLN A 102 10.24 -2.20 -17.91
C GLN A 102 11.11 -1.19 -17.18
N ILE A 103 12.12 -1.68 -16.48
CA ILE A 103 13.27 -0.89 -16.03
C ILE A 103 14.55 -1.48 -16.62
N THR A 104 15.42 -0.58 -17.08
CA THR A 104 16.71 -0.91 -17.67
C THR A 104 17.77 0.01 -17.10
N VAL A 105 18.88 -0.56 -16.65
CA VAL A 105 20.08 0.17 -16.25
C VAL A 105 21.25 -0.23 -17.14
N ILE A 106 22.07 0.77 -17.49
CA ILE A 106 23.26 0.61 -18.33
C ILE A 106 24.49 0.69 -17.43
N ASP A 107 25.52 -0.09 -17.77
CA ASP A 107 26.82 -0.14 -17.07
C ASP A 107 26.71 -0.47 -15.57
N ARG A 108 25.76 -1.34 -15.21
CA ARG A 108 25.58 -1.81 -13.84
C ARG A 108 25.27 -3.30 -13.78
N ASP A 109 25.85 -3.94 -12.78
CA ASP A 109 25.67 -5.37 -12.52
C ASP A 109 24.37 -5.70 -11.78
N SER A 110 23.59 -4.68 -11.41
CA SER A 110 22.25 -4.85 -10.85
C SER A 110 21.42 -3.57 -10.89
N ILE A 111 20.10 -3.73 -10.90
CA ILE A 111 19.15 -2.63 -10.73
C ILE A 111 19.20 -2.11 -9.28
N PRO A 112 19.38 -0.79 -9.07
CA PRO A 112 19.33 -0.17 -7.74
C PRO A 112 17.99 -0.36 -7.04
N PHE A 113 18.02 -0.56 -5.72
CA PHE A 113 16.82 -0.80 -4.92
C PHE A 113 15.76 0.30 -5.05
N ALA A 114 16.17 1.58 -4.96
CA ALA A 114 15.25 2.71 -5.10
C ALA A 114 14.52 2.75 -6.46
N GLN A 115 15.15 2.26 -7.54
CA GLN A 115 14.48 2.17 -8.84
C GLN A 115 13.42 1.07 -8.86
N ILE A 116 13.68 -0.05 -8.17
CA ILE A 116 12.70 -1.13 -8.01
C ILE A 116 11.50 -0.64 -7.18
N GLU A 117 11.73 0.14 -6.13
CA GLU A 117 10.64 0.73 -5.32
C GLU A 117 9.77 1.69 -6.14
N GLN A 118 10.40 2.60 -6.88
CA GLN A 118 9.69 3.53 -7.77
C GLN A 118 8.89 2.78 -8.84
N PHE A 119 9.48 1.72 -9.40
CA PHE A 119 8.84 0.87 -10.39
C PHE A 119 7.63 0.12 -9.80
N ALA A 120 7.77 -0.47 -8.60
CA ALA A 120 6.68 -1.12 -7.87
C ALA A 120 5.52 -0.15 -7.61
N GLY A 121 5.82 1.08 -7.16
CA GLY A 121 4.82 2.12 -6.95
C GLY A 121 4.06 2.47 -8.23
N THR A 122 4.76 2.55 -9.36
CA THR A 122 4.16 2.80 -10.68
C THR A 122 3.25 1.65 -11.11
N LEU A 123 3.67 0.39 -10.93
CA LEU A 123 2.83 -0.78 -11.24
C LEU A 123 1.55 -0.79 -10.41
N LEU A 124 1.65 -0.54 -9.10
CA LEU A 124 0.48 -0.46 -8.22
C LEU A 124 -0.44 0.70 -8.62
N GLN A 125 0.10 1.87 -8.94
CA GLN A 125 -0.71 3.02 -9.35
C GLN A 125 -1.54 2.71 -10.61
N ARG A 126 -0.96 1.99 -11.58
CA ARG A 126 -1.67 1.58 -12.80
C ARG A 126 -2.69 0.47 -12.55
N ALA A 127 -2.39 -0.45 -11.64
CA ALA A 127 -3.23 -1.62 -11.40
C ALA A 127 -4.45 -1.33 -10.53
N ILE A 128 -4.29 -0.53 -9.46
CA ILE A 128 -5.32 -0.34 -8.43
C ILE A 128 -5.71 1.13 -8.20
N GLY A 129 -5.21 2.06 -9.02
CA GLY A 129 -5.51 3.49 -8.91
C GLY A 129 -4.67 4.23 -7.86
N PRO A 130 -4.86 5.55 -7.73
CA PRO A 130 -4.23 6.39 -6.71
C PRO A 130 -4.75 6.14 -5.29
#